data_AF-A0A7W1JIZ7-F1
#
_entry.id   AF-A0A7W1JIZ7-F1
#
_cell.length_a   1.000
_cell.length_b   1.000
_cell.length_c   1.000
_cell.angle_alpha   90.00
_cell.angle_beta   90.00
_cell.angle_gamma   90.00
#
_symmetry.space_group_name_H-M   'P 1'
#
loop_
_entity.id
_entity.type
_entity.pdbx_description
1 polymer ?
#
loop_
_entity_poly.entity_id
_entity_poly.type
_entity_poly.pdbx_seq_one_letter_code
_entity_poly.pdbx_strand_id
1 'polypeptide(L)'
;MGTEQTSEEYLEAVTIGEREPHRAPVELVEYDPEWPELYRLEEGKIRNALGERALRVEHTGSTSVPGLAAKPVIDIVLVVADTTDEDAYVPALEEAGYVLRIREPDWFEHRLLKGIDPSVN
;
A
#
# COMPACT_ATOMS: atom_id res chain seq x y z
N MET A 1 -4.99 29.87 16.03
CA MET A 1 -3.58 29.60 16.33
C MET A 1 -3.48 28.09 16.43
N GLY A 2 -3.32 27.42 15.29
CA GLY A 2 -3.31 25.96 15.22
C GLY A 2 -2.02 25.44 15.82
N THR A 3 -2.11 24.46 16.71
CA THR A 3 -0.94 23.75 17.23
C THR A 3 -0.28 23.05 16.05
N GLU A 4 0.96 23.44 15.75
CA GLU A 4 1.81 22.71 14.82
C GLU A 4 2.06 21.33 15.45
N GLN A 5 1.38 20.29 14.97
CA GLN A 5 1.68 18.92 15.39
C GLN A 5 3.10 18.59 14.96
N THR A 6 3.85 17.96 15.85
CA THR A 6 5.15 17.43 15.49
C THR A 6 4.98 16.28 14.49
N SER A 7 6.01 16.05 13.67
CA SER A 7 6.04 14.94 12.71
C SER A 7 5.83 13.58 13.39
N GLU A 8 6.24 13.43 14.65
CA GLU A 8 6.03 12.20 15.43
C GLU A 8 4.58 12.01 15.87
N GLU A 9 3.94 13.05 16.41
CA GLU A 9 2.52 13.01 16.79
C GLU A 9 1.62 12.68 15.60
N TYR A 10 1.91 13.25 14.42
CA TYR A 10 1.20 12.93 13.19
C TYR A 10 1.37 11.45 12.83
N LEU A 11 2.61 10.96 12.80
CA LEU A 11 2.90 9.57 12.43
C LEU A 11 2.25 8.57 13.39
N GLU A 12 2.20 8.86 14.69
CA GLU A 12 1.50 8.05 15.67
C GLU A 12 -0.02 8.06 15.46
N ALA A 13 -0.60 9.22 15.17
CA ALA A 13 -2.04 9.36 14.97
C ALA A 13 -2.55 8.60 13.73
N VAL A 14 -1.77 8.54 12.66
CA VAL A 14 -2.18 7.91 11.38
C VAL A 14 -1.80 6.43 11.28
N THR A 15 -0.88 5.94 12.11
CA THR A 15 -0.42 4.54 12.03
C THR A 15 -1.36 3.60 12.78
N ILE A 16 -1.72 2.49 12.13
CA ILE A 16 -2.44 1.38 12.74
C ILE A 16 -1.41 0.32 13.20
N GLY A 17 -1.46 -0.04 14.48
CA GLY A 17 -0.54 -0.97 15.12
C GLY A 17 0.77 -0.31 15.59
N GLU A 18 1.74 -1.12 16.03
CA GLU A 18 3.03 -0.63 16.50
C GLU A 18 3.87 -0.06 15.35
N ARG A 19 4.45 1.12 15.57
CA ARG A 19 5.36 1.76 14.62
C ARG A 19 6.76 1.19 14.79
N GLU A 20 7.24 0.48 13.77
CA GLU A 20 8.63 0.04 13.72
C GLU A 20 9.52 1.13 13.11
N PRO A 21 10.58 1.59 13.80
CA PRO A 21 11.53 2.52 13.21
C PRO A 21 12.24 1.88 12.01
N HIS A 22 12.20 2.55 10.85
CA HIS A 22 12.94 2.12 9.66
C HIS A 22 14.45 2.35 9.83
N ARG A 23 15.11 1.44 10.54
CA ARG A 23 16.57 1.42 10.76
C ARG A 23 17.31 0.42 9.87
N ALA A 24 16.57 -0.38 9.11
CA ALA A 24 17.16 -1.34 8.18
C ALA A 24 17.87 -0.60 7.02
N PRO A 25 19.01 -1.13 6.52
CA PRO A 25 19.64 -0.62 5.31
C PRO A 25 18.65 -0.57 4.14
N VAL A 26 18.69 0.52 3.37
CA VAL A 26 17.97 0.61 2.11
C VAL A 26 18.81 -0.10 1.05
N GLU A 27 18.40 -1.29 0.66
CA GLU A 27 18.97 -2.02 -0.46
C GLU A 27 18.16 -1.73 -1.72
N LEU A 28 18.86 -1.32 -2.78
CA LEU A 28 18.30 -1.18 -4.12
C LEU A 28 18.88 -2.31 -4.97
N VAL A 29 18.02 -2.92 -5.78
CA VAL A 29 18.41 -3.92 -6.76
C VAL A 29 18.20 -3.37 -8.16
N GLU A 30 18.96 -3.88 -9.12
CA GLU A 30 18.71 -3.61 -10.54
C GLU A 30 17.30 -4.07 -10.92
N TYR A 31 16.76 -3.50 -12.00
CA TYR A 31 15.41 -3.81 -12.44
C TYR A 31 15.22 -5.32 -12.63
N ASP A 32 14.19 -5.86 -11.97
CA ASP A 32 13.80 -7.26 -12.12
C ASP A 32 12.67 -7.39 -13.15
N PRO A 33 12.86 -8.14 -14.26
CA PRO A 33 11.81 -8.37 -15.24
C PRO A 33 10.63 -9.20 -14.71
N GLU A 34 10.72 -9.77 -13.51
CA GLU A 34 9.62 -10.47 -12.85
C GLU A 34 8.64 -9.51 -12.14
N TRP A 35 9.01 -8.26 -11.85
CA TRP A 35 8.13 -7.31 -11.17
C TRP A 35 6.77 -7.09 -11.84
N PRO A 36 6.65 -6.98 -13.18
CA PRO A 36 5.35 -6.89 -13.83
C PRO A 36 4.47 -8.15 -13.62
N GLU A 37 5.08 -9.33 -13.48
CA GLU A 37 4.33 -10.56 -13.21
C GLU A 37 3.87 -10.61 -11.75
N LEU A 38 4.75 -10.26 -10.81
CA LEU A 38 4.38 -10.13 -9.40
C LEU A 38 3.22 -9.15 -9.19
N TYR A 39 3.26 -8.00 -9.88
CA TYR A 39 2.12 -7.08 -9.91
C TYR A 39 0.85 -7.73 -10.46
N ARG A 40 0.91 -8.44 -11.60
CA ARG A 40 -0.28 -9.11 -12.17
C ARG A 40 -0.91 -10.13 -11.22
N LEU A 41 -0.08 -10.86 -10.47
CA LEU A 41 -0.56 -11.80 -9.46
C LEU A 41 -1.32 -11.07 -8.33
N GLU A 42 -0.75 -9.98 -7.81
CA GLU A 42 -1.38 -9.17 -6.75
C GLU A 42 -2.62 -8.40 -7.26
N GLU A 43 -2.60 -7.89 -8.48
CA GLU A 43 -3.80 -7.31 -9.12
C GLU A 43 -4.93 -8.34 -9.18
N GLY A 44 -4.64 -9.56 -9.65
CA GLY A 44 -5.62 -10.64 -9.72
C GLY A 44 -6.20 -10.98 -8.36
N LYS A 45 -5.36 -11.02 -7.33
CA LYS A 45 -5.76 -11.25 -5.94
C LYS A 45 -6.68 -10.15 -5.38
N ILE A 46 -6.34 -8.88 -5.58
CA ILE A 46 -7.17 -7.73 -5.20
C ILE A 46 -8.52 -7.79 -5.92
N ARG A 47 -8.52 -8.03 -7.24
CA ARG A 47 -9.75 -8.12 -8.04
C ARG A 47 -10.63 -9.30 -7.65
N ASN A 48 -10.03 -10.43 -7.31
CA ASN A 48 -10.78 -11.60 -6.82
C ASN A 48 -11.43 -11.32 -5.46
N ALA A 49 -10.75 -10.59 -4.57
CA ALA A 49 -11.28 -10.22 -3.26
C ALA A 49 -12.41 -9.18 -3.34
N LEU A 50 -12.29 -8.19 -4.23
CA LEU A 50 -13.18 -7.02 -4.25
C LEU A 50 -14.22 -7.01 -5.38
N GLY A 51 -14.02 -7.78 -6.44
CA GLY A 51 -14.87 -7.76 -7.63
C GLY A 51 -15.04 -6.36 -8.20
N GLU A 52 -16.30 -5.94 -8.41
CA GLU A 52 -16.64 -4.62 -8.95
C GLU A 52 -16.30 -3.45 -8.01
N ARG A 53 -15.98 -3.71 -6.73
CA ARG A 53 -15.57 -2.66 -5.78
C ARG A 53 -14.17 -2.13 -6.05
N ALA A 54 -13.33 -2.92 -6.73
CA ALA A 54 -12.02 -2.48 -7.22
C ALA A 54 -12.19 -1.72 -8.54
N LEU A 55 -12.50 -0.42 -8.44
CA LEU A 55 -12.76 0.45 -9.60
C LEU A 55 -11.54 0.59 -10.51
N ARG A 56 -10.34 0.59 -9.92
CA ARG A 56 -9.05 0.62 -10.64
C ARG A 56 -7.98 -0.03 -9.79
N VAL A 57 -7.04 -0.72 -10.43
CA VAL A 57 -5.86 -1.35 -9.79
C VAL A 57 -4.69 -1.11 -10.72
N GLU A 58 -3.63 -0.44 -10.27
CA GLU A 58 -2.49 -0.06 -11.13
C GLU A 58 -1.15 -0.25 -10.46
N HIS A 59 -0.18 -0.73 -11.23
CA HIS A 59 1.22 -0.78 -10.81
C HIS A 59 1.78 0.63 -10.79
N THR A 60 2.26 1.06 -9.64
CA THR A 60 2.93 2.36 -9.46
C THR A 60 4.32 2.15 -8.83
N GLY A 61 4.98 3.24 -8.48
CA GLY A 61 6.30 3.21 -7.86
C GLY A 61 7.40 2.79 -8.84
N SER A 62 8.62 2.66 -8.32
CA SER A 62 9.80 2.44 -9.17
C SER A 62 9.80 1.05 -9.83
N THR A 63 9.19 0.03 -9.22
CA THR A 63 9.14 -1.32 -9.78
C THR A 63 8.25 -1.43 -11.02
N SER A 64 7.40 -0.42 -11.26
CA SER A 64 6.60 -0.31 -12.50
C SER A 64 7.39 0.23 -13.70
N VAL A 65 8.63 0.71 -13.50
CA VAL A 65 9.44 1.36 -14.54
C VAL A 65 10.53 0.43 -15.05
N PRO A 66 10.42 -0.12 -16.27
CA PRO A 66 11.44 -0.99 -16.85
C PRO A 66 12.84 -0.35 -16.87
N GLY A 67 13.83 -1.07 -16.36
CA GLY A 67 15.23 -0.65 -16.31
C GLY A 67 15.59 0.28 -15.14
N LEU A 68 14.67 0.61 -14.24
CA LEU A 68 14.94 1.42 -13.06
C LEU A 68 15.30 0.54 -11.86
N ALA A 69 16.46 0.78 -11.25
CA ALA A 69 16.82 0.16 -9.97
C ALA A 69 15.88 0.64 -8.85
N ALA A 70 15.43 -0.28 -8.01
CA ALA A 70 14.40 -0.01 -7.01
C ALA A 70 14.56 -0.88 -5.75
N LYS A 71 13.83 -0.52 -4.70
CA LYS A 71 13.55 -1.47 -3.61
C LYS A 71 12.60 -2.54 -4.19
N PRO A 72 12.78 -3.83 -3.85
CA PRO A 72 11.93 -4.91 -4.37
C PRO A 72 10.56 -4.92 -3.65
N VAL A 73 9.77 -3.86 -3.85
CA VAL A 73 8.43 -3.69 -3.30
C VAL A 73 7.48 -3.31 -4.43
N ILE A 74 6.36 -4.01 -4.55
CA ILE A 74 5.34 -3.72 -5.54
C ILE A 74 4.38 -2.68 -4.96
N ASP A 75 4.35 -1.47 -5.51
CA ASP A 75 3.41 -0.44 -5.10
C ASP A 75 2.16 -0.49 -5.99
N ILE A 76 0.97 -0.53 -5.40
CA ILE A 76 -0.30 -0.64 -6.13
C ILE A 76 -1.24 0.51 -5.74
N VAL A 77 -1.75 1.24 -6.74
CA VAL A 77 -2.88 2.14 -6.53
C VAL A 77 -4.18 1.37 -6.72
N LEU A 78 -4.94 1.23 -5.63
CA LEU A 78 -6.32 0.74 -5.64
C LEU A 78 -7.29 1.92 -5.52
N VAL A 79 -8.25 2.02 -6.43
CA VAL A 79 -9.37 2.95 -6.33
C VAL A 79 -10.64 2.21 -5.94
N VAL A 80 -11.28 2.67 -4.87
CA VAL A 80 -12.60 2.25 -4.41
C VAL A 80 -13.56 3.44 -4.45
N ALA A 81 -14.87 3.20 -4.30
CA ALA A 81 -15.88 4.27 -4.38
C ALA A 81 -15.77 5.28 -3.24
N ASP A 82 -15.47 4.81 -2.03
CA ASP A 82 -15.30 5.61 -0.82
C ASP A 82 -14.22 4.93 0.05
N THR A 83 -13.11 5.63 0.30
CA THR A 83 -12.01 5.11 1.12
C THR A 83 -12.31 5.16 2.62
N THR A 84 -13.39 5.84 3.03
CA THR A 84 -13.83 5.88 4.42
C THR A 84 -14.77 4.71 4.77
N ASP A 85 -15.37 4.06 3.78
CA ASP A 85 -16.20 2.85 3.94
C ASP A 85 -15.33 1.59 4.00
N GLU A 86 -14.48 1.51 5.04
CA GLU A 86 -13.51 0.42 5.20
C GLU A 86 -14.18 -0.96 5.30
N ASP A 87 -15.37 -1.05 5.88
CA ASP A 87 -16.14 -2.30 6.01
C ASP A 87 -16.45 -2.92 4.63
N ALA A 88 -16.51 -2.11 3.57
CA ALA A 88 -16.79 -2.58 2.21
C ALA A 88 -15.61 -3.28 1.53
N TYR A 89 -14.36 -3.06 1.97
CA TYR A 89 -13.18 -3.56 1.27
C TYR A 89 -12.04 -4.07 2.16
N VAL A 90 -11.79 -3.49 3.34
CA VAL A 90 -10.67 -3.86 4.20
C VAL A 90 -10.75 -5.32 4.64
N PRO A 91 -11.89 -5.86 5.15
CA PRO A 91 -11.95 -7.26 5.58
C PRO A 91 -11.61 -8.26 4.46
N ALA A 92 -12.03 -7.98 3.23
CA ALA A 92 -11.76 -8.84 2.08
C ALA A 92 -10.27 -8.79 1.66
N LEU A 93 -9.64 -7.61 1.75
CA LEU A 93 -8.19 -7.49 1.53
C LEU A 93 -7.39 -8.13 2.67
N GLU A 94 -7.87 -8.06 3.90
CA GLU A 94 -7.24 -8.75 5.04
C GLU A 94 -7.32 -10.28 4.91
N GLU A 95 -8.46 -10.82 4.46
CA GLU A 95 -8.58 -12.25 4.12
C GLU A 95 -7.67 -12.65 2.95
N ALA A 96 -7.42 -11.73 2.01
CA ALA A 96 -6.42 -11.90 0.97
C ALA A 96 -4.97 -11.78 1.50
N GLY A 97 -4.74 -11.40 2.75
CA GLY A 97 -3.41 -11.34 3.36
C GLY A 97 -2.72 -9.98 3.26
N TYR A 98 -3.47 -8.90 3.03
CA TYR A 98 -2.99 -7.54 3.28
C TYR A 98 -3.31 -7.11 4.72
N VAL A 99 -2.66 -6.07 5.23
CA VAL A 99 -2.94 -5.52 6.56
C VAL A 99 -3.05 -4.01 6.48
N LEU A 100 -4.13 -3.43 6.97
CA LEU A 100 -4.25 -1.97 7.06
C LEU A 100 -3.23 -1.41 8.06
N ARG A 101 -2.40 -0.47 7.60
CA ARG A 101 -1.30 0.11 8.37
C ARG A 101 -1.37 1.62 8.55
N ILE A 102 -2.05 2.35 7.66
CA ILE A 102 -2.16 3.81 7.74
C ILE A 102 -3.59 4.26 7.45
N ARG A 103 -4.08 5.22 8.24
CA ARG A 103 -5.28 6.03 7.98
C ARG A 103 -4.92 7.52 8.02
N GLU A 104 -4.99 8.20 6.89
CA GLU A 104 -4.69 9.63 6.78
C GLU A 104 -5.94 10.41 6.38
N PRO A 105 -6.82 10.76 7.35
CA PRO A 105 -8.07 11.47 7.06
C PRO A 105 -7.82 12.86 6.42
N ASP A 106 -6.79 13.55 6.89
CA ASP A 106 -6.43 14.88 6.40
C ASP A 106 -5.71 14.86 5.03
N TRP A 107 -5.30 13.68 4.54
CA TRP A 107 -4.67 13.52 3.23
C TRP A 107 -5.56 12.67 2.32
N PHE A 108 -6.62 13.29 1.81
CA PHE A 108 -7.56 12.70 0.85
C PHE A 108 -8.13 11.35 1.31
N GLU A 109 -8.29 11.16 2.62
CA GLU A 109 -8.76 9.89 3.19
C GLU A 109 -7.93 8.68 2.73
N HIS A 110 -6.61 8.86 2.60
CA HIS A 110 -5.71 7.81 2.17
C HIS A 110 -5.64 6.67 3.17
N ARG A 111 -5.49 5.45 2.65
CA ARG A 111 -5.32 4.21 3.40
C ARG A 111 -4.15 3.44 2.78
N LEU A 112 -3.22 2.98 3.62
CA LEU A 112 -2.15 2.09 3.19
C LEU A 112 -2.41 0.69 3.74
N LEU A 113 -2.45 -0.31 2.86
CA LEU A 113 -2.43 -1.71 3.24
C LEU A 113 -1.08 -2.31 2.83
N LYS A 114 -0.57 -3.27 3.61
CA LYS A 114 0.72 -3.91 3.34
C LYS A 114 0.58 -5.42 3.14
N GLY A 115 1.25 -5.95 2.11
CA GLY A 115 1.49 -7.38 1.91
C GLY A 115 2.95 -7.74 2.23
N ILE A 116 3.20 -8.97 2.70
CA ILE A 116 4.53 -9.41 3.14
C ILE A 116 5.26 -10.35 2.18
N ASP A 117 4.53 -11.06 1.31
CA ASP A 117 5.11 -12.00 0.33
C ASP A 117 4.24 -12.06 -0.95
N PRO A 118 4.61 -11.33 -2.03
CA PRO A 118 5.73 -10.38 -2.10
C PRO A 118 5.50 -9.15 -1.20
N SER A 119 6.53 -8.34 -0.98
CA SER A 119 6.33 -7.06 -0.30
C SER A 119 5.50 -6.13 -1.18
N VAL A 120 4.34 -5.70 -0.66
CA VAL A 120 3.37 -4.84 -1.35
C VAL A 120 3.03 -3.63 -0.49
N ASN A 121 2.90 -2.47 -1.13
CA ASN A 121 2.29 -1.26 -0.59
C ASN A 121 1.04 -0.89 -1.40
#